data_AF-A0A9W7E2X4-F1
#
_entry.id   AF-A0A9W7E2X4-F1
#
_cell.length_a   1.000
_cell.length_b   1.000
_cell.length_c   1.000
_cell.angle_alpha   90.00
_cell.angle_beta   90.00
_cell.angle_gamma   90.00
#
_symmetry.space_group_name_H-M   'P 1'
#
loop_
_entity.id
_entity.type
_entity.pdbx_description
1 polymer ?
#
loop_
_entity_poly.entity_id
_entity_poly.type
_entity_poly.pdbx_seq_one_letter_code
_entity_poly.pdbx_strand_id
1 'polypeptide(L)'
;MNSIISLIFFIVLTESFAFTPALQLSRRITALNDAINDIASGDELGTSDPNSVGALRGCEISRPNADNNPTDYEISIDGVEADLGRFSEQVYKKVMMDAKQQQFQGFRPGTVPPHLQNTYKTFAMDETGRETIMEAMTQNKVQPFERTREEIKFTKVSFIPPPSKKKKKKKSKKKTALPDDEVEDAPPVPSALSFESMDDAVKNGWAPGIPFSFTSTCKGQPAGMDVLSTSGRTDAMSKMYPTDRS
;
A
#
# COMPACT_ATOMS: atom_id res chain seq x y z
N MET A 1 -43.10 23.29 -34.94
CA MET A 1 -42.69 21.86 -34.82
C MET A 1 -41.19 21.77 -35.10
N ASN A 2 -40.31 21.91 -34.09
CA ASN A 2 -38.83 21.75 -34.22
C ASN A 2 -38.11 21.91 -32.85
N SER A 3 -38.41 21.08 -31.83
CA SER A 3 -37.74 21.14 -30.50
C SER A 3 -37.88 19.87 -29.65
N ILE A 4 -37.79 18.66 -30.24
CA ILE A 4 -37.87 17.39 -29.48
C ILE A 4 -36.68 16.44 -29.76
N ILE A 5 -35.99 16.59 -30.90
CA ILE A 5 -34.93 15.64 -31.32
C ILE A 5 -33.58 15.87 -30.59
N SER A 6 -33.38 17.02 -29.94
CA SER A 6 -32.08 17.36 -29.33
C SER A 6 -31.82 16.77 -27.94
N LEU A 7 -32.80 16.11 -27.29
CA LEU A 7 -32.67 15.66 -25.89
C LEU A 7 -32.28 14.18 -25.71
N ILE A 8 -32.14 13.43 -26.81
CA ILE A 8 -31.80 11.99 -26.76
C ILE A 8 -30.27 11.75 -26.86
N PHE A 9 -29.50 12.75 -27.31
CA PHE A 9 -28.04 12.63 -27.48
C PHE A 9 -27.20 12.92 -26.21
N PHE A 10 -27.82 13.16 -25.06
CA PHE A 10 -27.12 13.48 -23.80
C PHE A 10 -27.15 12.37 -22.73
N ILE A 11 -27.67 11.18 -23.06
CA ILE A 11 -27.83 10.04 -22.13
C ILE A 11 -27.00 8.82 -22.59
N VAL A 12 -25.76 9.06 -23.06
CA VAL A 12 -24.79 8.00 -23.44
C VAL A 12 -23.36 8.34 -22.96
N LEU A 13 -23.23 9.07 -21.85
CA LEU A 13 -21.91 9.50 -21.31
C LEU A 13 -21.78 9.36 -19.78
N THR A 14 -22.72 8.68 -19.12
CA THR A 14 -22.67 8.36 -17.68
C THR A 14 -22.85 6.87 -17.40
N GLU A 15 -22.60 6.00 -18.37
CA GLU A 15 -22.24 4.62 -18.04
C GLU A 15 -20.84 4.62 -17.45
N SER A 16 -20.83 4.76 -16.13
CA SER A 16 -19.90 4.14 -15.19
C SER A 16 -18.85 3.26 -15.87
N PHE A 17 -17.71 3.85 -16.20
CA PHE A 17 -16.44 3.10 -16.26
C PHE A 17 -16.04 2.75 -14.82
N ALA A 18 -16.90 1.95 -14.17
CA ALA A 18 -16.63 1.28 -12.91
C ALA A 18 -15.59 0.20 -13.21
N PHE A 19 -14.36 0.67 -13.40
CA PHE A 19 -13.16 -0.16 -13.47
C PHE A 19 -13.03 -0.86 -12.11
N THR A 20 -13.57 -2.07 -12.03
CA THR A 20 -13.51 -2.96 -10.86
C THR A 20 -12.52 -4.12 -11.10
N PRO A 21 -11.20 -3.86 -11.30
CA PRO A 21 -10.22 -4.94 -11.34
C PRO A 21 -9.82 -5.43 -9.93
N ALA A 22 -10.09 -4.64 -8.88
CA ALA A 22 -9.59 -4.87 -7.52
C ALA A 22 -9.86 -6.29 -7.00
N LEU A 23 -11.08 -6.80 -7.21
CA LEU A 23 -11.49 -8.13 -6.74
C LEU A 23 -10.90 -9.30 -7.54
N GLN A 24 -10.44 -9.09 -8.78
CA GLN A 24 -9.73 -10.12 -9.55
C GLN A 24 -8.21 -10.03 -9.42
N LEU A 25 -7.64 -8.85 -9.12
CA LEU A 25 -6.23 -8.72 -8.78
C LEU A 25 -5.91 -9.43 -7.45
N SER A 26 -6.71 -9.22 -6.41
CA SER A 26 -6.49 -9.77 -5.06
C SER A 26 -6.24 -11.28 -5.06
N ARG A 27 -7.07 -12.08 -5.76
CA ARG A 27 -6.88 -13.55 -5.86
C ARG A 27 -5.60 -13.99 -6.57
N ARG A 28 -5.00 -13.13 -7.39
CA ARG A 28 -3.71 -13.40 -8.06
C ARG A 28 -2.52 -12.96 -7.21
N ILE A 29 -2.72 -12.23 -6.12
CA ILE A 29 -1.64 -11.68 -5.28
C ILE A 29 -1.24 -12.66 -4.18
N THR A 30 -2.16 -13.48 -3.65
CA THR A 30 -1.81 -14.58 -2.72
C THR A 30 -0.75 -15.52 -3.30
N ALA A 31 -0.90 -15.94 -4.57
CA ALA A 31 0.08 -16.77 -5.28
C ALA A 31 1.40 -16.05 -5.63
N LEU A 32 1.52 -14.75 -5.34
CA LEU A 32 2.75 -13.98 -5.48
C LEU A 32 3.58 -14.06 -4.19
N ASN A 33 2.95 -14.11 -3.03
CA ASN A 33 3.62 -14.19 -1.73
C ASN A 33 4.41 -15.50 -1.61
N ASP A 34 3.83 -16.63 -2.05
CA ASP A 34 4.53 -17.92 -2.12
C ASP A 34 5.81 -17.83 -2.99
N ALA A 35 5.74 -17.15 -4.13
CA ALA A 35 6.88 -17.01 -5.05
C ALA A 35 7.91 -15.96 -4.60
N ILE A 36 7.54 -15.00 -3.75
CA ILE A 36 8.45 -14.00 -3.17
C ILE A 36 9.20 -14.58 -1.96
N ASN A 37 8.57 -15.43 -1.17
CA ASN A 37 9.23 -16.15 -0.06
C ASN A 37 10.38 -17.04 -0.55
N ASP A 38 10.23 -17.68 -1.72
CA ASP A 38 11.31 -18.42 -2.39
C ASP A 38 12.50 -17.52 -2.80
N ILE A 39 12.27 -16.24 -3.11
CA ILE A 39 13.31 -15.28 -3.52
C ILE A 39 13.97 -14.60 -2.31
N ALA A 40 13.20 -14.31 -1.26
CA ALA A 40 13.69 -13.71 -0.01
C ALA A 40 14.66 -14.63 0.77
N SER A 41 14.68 -15.92 0.45
CA SER A 41 15.57 -16.94 1.04
C SER A 41 17.03 -16.87 0.56
N GLY A 42 17.37 -15.94 -0.35
CA GLY A 42 18.55 -16.06 -1.23
C GLY A 42 19.74 -15.11 -1.01
N ASP A 43 19.71 -14.14 -0.09
CA ASP A 43 20.81 -13.16 0.06
C ASP A 43 21.09 -12.84 1.55
N GLU A 44 22.34 -13.04 1.99
CA GLU A 44 22.77 -12.78 3.37
C GLU A 44 22.94 -11.28 3.64
N LEU A 45 22.25 -10.73 4.64
CA LEU A 45 22.77 -9.57 5.39
C LEU A 45 22.18 -9.45 6.80
N GLY A 46 23.05 -9.47 7.82
CA GLY A 46 22.73 -8.98 9.17
C GLY A 46 22.48 -10.07 10.22
N THR A 47 23.54 -10.44 10.94
CA THR A 47 23.47 -11.21 12.19
C THR A 47 22.48 -10.58 13.16
N SER A 48 21.38 -11.28 13.41
CA SER A 48 20.34 -10.92 14.37
C SER A 48 19.71 -12.21 14.88
N ASP A 49 19.21 -12.21 16.11
CA ASP A 49 18.92 -13.44 16.86
C ASP A 49 18.09 -14.46 16.06
N PRO A 50 18.42 -15.77 16.12
CA PRO A 50 17.67 -16.81 15.39
C PRO A 50 16.21 -16.95 15.84
N ASN A 51 15.80 -16.30 16.93
CA ASN A 51 14.40 -16.16 17.37
C ASN A 51 13.68 -14.92 16.79
N SER A 52 14.36 -14.13 15.94
CA SER A 52 13.88 -12.84 15.41
C SER A 52 13.82 -12.79 13.87
N VAL A 53 13.91 -13.94 13.22
CA VAL A 53 13.86 -14.09 11.76
C VAL A 53 12.41 -13.93 11.28
N GLY A 54 12.04 -12.72 10.87
CA GLY A 54 10.75 -12.41 10.24
C GLY A 54 9.92 -11.31 10.91
N ALA A 55 10.25 -10.89 12.14
CA ALA A 55 9.53 -9.80 12.80
C ALA A 55 9.91 -8.43 12.20
N LEU A 56 8.93 -7.61 11.82
CA LEU A 56 9.08 -6.25 11.28
C LEU A 56 9.69 -5.33 12.35
N ARG A 57 10.95 -4.93 12.17
CA ARG A 57 11.77 -4.31 13.24
C ARG A 57 11.57 -2.81 13.40
N GLY A 58 10.89 -2.19 12.46
CA GLY A 58 10.55 -0.76 12.42
C GLY A 58 9.05 -0.50 12.46
N CYS A 59 8.25 -1.43 12.99
CA CYS A 59 6.81 -1.26 13.15
C CYS A 59 6.46 -0.88 14.60
N GLU A 60 5.82 0.27 14.77
CA GLU A 60 5.19 0.70 16.02
C GLU A 60 3.67 0.60 15.88
N ILE A 61 3.02 -0.15 16.78
CA ILE A 61 1.55 -0.24 16.87
C ILE A 61 1.09 0.40 18.17
N SER A 62 0.34 1.48 18.07
CA SER A 62 -0.26 2.20 19.19
C SER A 62 -1.79 2.06 19.19
N ARG A 63 -2.41 2.27 20.35
CA ARG A 63 -3.87 2.32 20.54
C ARG A 63 -4.24 3.69 21.11
N PRO A 64 -4.33 4.74 20.27
CA PRO A 64 -4.44 6.12 20.74
C PRO A 64 -5.76 6.40 21.51
N ASN A 65 -6.78 5.56 21.34
CA ASN A 65 -8.10 5.72 21.98
C ASN A 65 -8.57 4.43 22.69
N ALA A 66 -7.67 3.73 23.39
CA ALA A 66 -7.99 2.42 24.01
C ALA A 66 -9.29 2.38 24.85
N ASP A 67 -9.62 3.48 25.55
CA ASP A 67 -10.83 3.58 26.39
C ASP A 67 -12.12 3.86 25.59
N ASN A 68 -12.04 4.60 24.49
CA ASN A 68 -13.20 5.03 23.69
C ASN A 68 -13.47 4.13 22.48
N ASN A 69 -12.42 3.62 21.85
CA ASN A 69 -12.49 2.65 20.78
C ASN A 69 -11.34 1.63 20.92
N PRO A 70 -11.55 0.50 21.62
CA PRO A 70 -10.52 -0.52 21.84
C PRO A 70 -10.14 -1.28 20.56
N THR A 71 -10.83 -1.01 19.44
CA THR A 71 -10.61 -1.65 18.15
C THR A 71 -9.83 -0.81 17.14
N ASP A 72 -9.60 0.49 17.41
CA ASP A 72 -8.79 1.35 16.54
C ASP A 72 -7.29 1.23 16.88
N TYR A 73 -6.48 1.03 15.85
CA TYR A 73 -5.02 0.97 15.93
C TYR A 73 -4.40 2.04 15.03
N GLU A 74 -3.34 2.66 15.52
CA GLU A 74 -2.45 3.50 14.72
C GLU A 74 -1.13 2.75 14.52
N ILE A 75 -0.74 2.57 13.27
CA ILE A 75 0.43 1.78 12.87
C ILE A 75 1.39 2.69 12.10
N SER A 76 2.61 2.80 12.61
CA SER A 76 3.72 3.53 11.99
C SER A 76 4.81 2.54 11.59
N ILE A 77 5.21 2.55 10.33
CA ILE A 77 6.22 1.62 9.78
C ILE A 77 7.35 2.42 9.14
N ASP A 78 8.59 2.12 9.53
CA ASP A 78 9.79 2.75 8.95
C ASP A 78 10.11 2.21 7.54
N GLY A 79 10.74 3.06 6.72
CA GLY A 79 10.69 2.94 5.26
C GLY A 79 11.46 1.74 4.69
N VAL A 80 12.49 1.26 5.39
CA VAL A 80 13.22 0.04 5.00
C VAL A 80 12.35 -1.21 5.19
N GLU A 81 11.55 -1.24 6.25
CA GLU A 81 10.67 -2.35 6.59
C GLU A 81 9.35 -2.29 5.79
N ALA A 82 8.87 -1.07 5.49
CA ALA A 82 7.69 -0.82 4.67
C ALA A 82 7.77 -1.43 3.26
N ASP A 83 8.95 -1.42 2.64
CA ASP A 83 9.22 -1.97 1.30
C ASP A 83 10.34 -3.03 1.35
N LEU A 84 10.28 -3.93 2.32
CA LEU A 84 11.26 -4.99 2.52
C LEU A 84 11.45 -5.82 1.23
N GLY A 85 12.71 -6.03 0.83
CA GLY A 85 13.04 -6.73 -0.41
C GLY A 85 12.59 -6.04 -1.71
N ARG A 86 12.15 -4.77 -1.65
CA ARG A 86 11.53 -4.02 -2.77
C ARG A 86 10.24 -4.69 -3.29
N PHE A 87 9.39 -5.13 -2.38
CA PHE A 87 8.06 -5.68 -2.69
C PHE A 87 7.29 -4.78 -3.68
N SER A 88 7.31 -3.46 -3.49
CA SER A 88 6.65 -2.48 -4.36
C SER A 88 7.16 -2.53 -5.81
N GLU A 89 8.45 -2.81 -6.03
CA GLU A 89 9.05 -2.99 -7.35
C GLU A 89 8.47 -4.23 -8.05
N GLN A 90 8.21 -5.31 -7.32
CA GLN A 90 7.62 -6.55 -7.84
C GLN A 90 6.12 -6.41 -8.13
N VAL A 91 5.36 -5.79 -7.21
CA VAL A 91 3.94 -5.45 -7.42
C VAL A 91 3.81 -4.60 -8.68
N TYR A 92 4.60 -3.52 -8.82
CA TYR A 92 4.58 -2.67 -9.99
C TYR A 92 4.94 -3.42 -11.29
N LYS A 93 5.99 -4.26 -11.28
CA LYS A 93 6.36 -5.08 -12.45
C LYS A 93 5.22 -5.98 -12.91
N LYS A 94 4.53 -6.66 -11.99
CA LYS A 94 3.40 -7.54 -12.31
C LYS A 94 2.22 -6.75 -12.86
N VAL A 95 1.80 -5.69 -12.18
CA VAL A 95 0.68 -4.85 -12.61
C VAL A 95 0.95 -4.22 -13.98
N MET A 96 2.19 -3.78 -14.24
CA MET A 96 2.60 -3.29 -15.56
C MET A 96 2.68 -4.39 -16.63
N MET A 97 2.99 -5.64 -16.26
CA MET A 97 2.95 -6.77 -17.20
C MET A 97 1.51 -7.11 -17.58
N ASP A 98 0.60 -7.20 -16.61
CA ASP A 98 -0.82 -7.45 -16.83
C ASP A 98 -1.45 -6.31 -17.64
N ALA A 99 -1.12 -5.05 -17.34
CA ALA A 99 -1.54 -3.88 -18.11
C ALA A 99 -1.06 -3.93 -19.57
N LYS A 100 0.17 -4.38 -19.84
CA LYS A 100 0.68 -4.53 -21.23
C LYS A 100 -0.07 -5.58 -22.05
N GLN A 101 -0.71 -6.56 -21.40
CA GLN A 101 -1.56 -7.55 -22.08
C GLN A 101 -2.93 -6.96 -22.45
N GLN A 102 -3.36 -5.88 -21.78
CA GLN A 102 -4.58 -5.15 -22.13
C GLN A 102 -4.34 -4.31 -23.41
N GLN A 103 -5.29 -4.36 -24.33
CA GLN A 103 -5.26 -3.55 -25.54
C GLN A 103 -5.93 -2.19 -25.29
N PHE A 104 -5.12 -1.16 -25.04
CA PHE A 104 -5.63 0.21 -24.89
C PHE A 104 -5.94 0.84 -26.26
N GLN A 105 -7.16 1.36 -26.42
CA GLN A 105 -7.59 2.01 -27.66
C GLN A 105 -6.67 3.20 -28.01
N GLY A 106 -6.19 3.25 -29.25
CA GLY A 106 -5.29 4.30 -29.74
C GLY A 106 -3.81 4.10 -29.36
N PHE A 107 -3.45 3.05 -28.61
CA PHE A 107 -2.07 2.71 -28.28
C PHE A 107 -1.62 1.44 -28.98
N ARG A 108 -0.30 1.31 -29.21
CA ARG A 108 0.29 0.10 -29.79
C ARG A 108 0.20 -1.05 -28.78
N PRO A 109 -0.15 -2.29 -29.19
CA PRO A 109 -0.13 -3.45 -28.29
C PRO A 109 1.17 -3.58 -27.50
N GLY A 110 1.09 -3.91 -26.22
CA GLY A 110 2.22 -3.91 -25.29
C GLY A 110 2.65 -2.53 -24.76
N THR A 111 1.90 -1.46 -25.05
CA THR A 111 2.18 -0.10 -24.56
C THR A 111 1.15 0.36 -23.55
N VAL A 112 1.60 0.72 -22.34
CA VAL A 112 0.75 1.31 -21.30
C VAL A 112 0.69 2.83 -21.50
N PRO A 113 -0.51 3.45 -21.55
CA PRO A 113 -0.67 4.90 -21.65
C PRO A 113 0.11 5.67 -20.58
N PRO A 114 0.87 6.73 -20.91
CA PRO A 114 1.72 7.44 -19.95
C PRO A 114 0.98 7.99 -18.73
N HIS A 115 -0.28 8.41 -18.89
CA HIS A 115 -1.08 8.94 -17.78
C HIS A 115 -1.45 7.88 -16.73
N LEU A 116 -1.54 6.60 -17.11
CA LEU A 116 -1.82 5.49 -16.17
C LEU A 116 -0.57 5.05 -15.37
N GLN A 117 0.63 5.43 -15.80
CA GLN A 117 1.86 4.99 -15.13
C GLN A 117 1.94 5.47 -13.68
N ASN A 118 1.45 6.68 -13.38
CA ASN A 118 1.40 7.17 -12.01
C ASN A 118 0.33 6.42 -11.19
N THR A 119 -0.84 6.13 -11.76
CA THR A 119 -1.87 5.29 -11.12
C THR A 119 -1.32 3.93 -10.72
N TYR A 120 -0.53 3.27 -11.58
CA TYR A 120 0.09 1.99 -11.24
C TYR A 120 1.21 2.10 -10.18
N LYS A 121 1.89 3.25 -10.06
CA LYS A 121 2.83 3.50 -8.95
C LYS A 121 2.08 3.70 -7.63
N THR A 122 1.03 4.55 -7.61
CA THR A 122 0.19 4.74 -6.41
C THR A 122 -0.40 3.40 -5.97
N PHE A 123 -0.91 2.59 -6.90
CA PHE A 123 -1.40 1.24 -6.60
C PHE A 123 -0.32 0.34 -5.99
N ALA A 124 0.90 0.33 -6.53
CA ALA A 124 1.99 -0.47 -5.97
C ALA A 124 2.40 0.00 -4.56
N MET A 125 2.33 1.30 -4.29
CA MET A 125 2.59 1.89 -2.97
C MET A 125 1.49 1.53 -1.95
N ASP A 126 0.23 1.65 -2.35
CA ASP A 126 -0.96 1.34 -1.54
C ASP A 126 -1.03 -0.14 -1.18
N GLU A 127 -0.86 -1.03 -2.16
CA GLU A 127 -0.88 -2.48 -1.94
C GLU A 127 0.30 -2.93 -1.06
N THR A 128 1.50 -2.37 -1.27
CA THR A 128 2.65 -2.62 -0.38
C THR A 128 2.34 -2.17 1.05
N GLY A 129 1.82 -0.96 1.24
CA GLY A 129 1.46 -0.46 2.57
C GLY A 129 0.40 -1.32 3.26
N ARG A 130 -0.63 -1.77 2.52
CA ARG A 130 -1.70 -2.62 3.08
C ARG A 130 -1.19 -4.00 3.48
N GLU A 131 -0.36 -4.65 2.67
CA GLU A 131 0.23 -5.95 3.05
C GLU A 131 1.12 -5.83 4.28
N THR A 132 2.01 -4.83 4.35
CA THR A 132 2.88 -4.64 5.53
C THR A 132 2.09 -4.32 6.81
N ILE A 133 0.96 -3.62 6.71
CA ILE A 133 0.02 -3.44 7.85
C ILE A 133 -0.59 -4.77 8.30
N MET A 134 -1.07 -5.59 7.37
CA MET A 134 -1.72 -6.87 7.69
C MET A 134 -0.73 -7.86 8.34
N GLU A 135 0.52 -7.87 7.85
CA GLU A 135 1.61 -8.63 8.45
C GLU A 135 1.93 -8.09 9.86
N ALA A 136 2.10 -6.77 10.02
CA ALA A 136 2.33 -6.13 11.31
C ALA A 136 1.25 -6.46 12.37
N MET A 137 -0.03 -6.42 11.99
CA MET A 137 -1.14 -6.82 12.86
C MET A 137 -1.02 -8.29 13.28
N THR A 138 -0.73 -9.18 12.34
CA THR A 138 -0.58 -10.63 12.57
C THR A 138 0.56 -10.91 13.55
N GLN A 139 1.73 -10.30 13.35
CA GLN A 139 2.89 -10.43 14.23
C GLN A 139 2.63 -9.91 15.66
N ASN A 140 1.83 -8.85 15.78
CA ASN A 140 1.43 -8.27 17.07
C ASN A 140 0.20 -8.94 17.71
N LYS A 141 -0.27 -10.07 17.15
CA LYS A 141 -1.45 -10.82 17.64
C LYS A 141 -2.73 -9.96 17.69
N VAL A 142 -2.88 -9.06 16.73
CA VAL A 142 -4.12 -8.32 16.48
C VAL A 142 -4.83 -9.00 15.31
N GLN A 143 -6.04 -9.52 15.54
CA GLN A 143 -6.84 -10.12 14.50
C GLN A 143 -7.53 -9.01 13.67
N PRO A 144 -7.23 -8.86 12.38
CA PRO A 144 -7.97 -7.92 11.54
C PRO A 144 -9.41 -8.39 11.34
N PHE A 145 -10.35 -7.45 11.33
CA PHE A 145 -11.71 -7.69 10.86
C PHE A 145 -11.74 -7.93 9.35
N GLU A 146 -12.82 -8.56 8.85
CA GLU A 146 -13.00 -8.92 7.43
C GLU A 146 -12.81 -7.74 6.45
N ARG A 147 -13.20 -6.52 6.84
CA ARG A 147 -13.08 -5.29 6.03
C ARG A 147 -11.89 -4.39 6.40
N THR A 148 -10.96 -4.89 7.21
CA THR A 148 -9.81 -4.07 7.66
C THR A 148 -8.98 -3.61 6.49
N ARG A 149 -8.78 -4.47 5.49
CA ARG A 149 -7.95 -4.16 4.32
C ARG A 149 -8.47 -2.93 3.56
N GLU A 150 -9.78 -2.82 3.39
CA GLU A 150 -10.45 -1.69 2.74
C GLU A 150 -10.54 -0.45 3.66
N GLU A 151 -10.65 -0.65 4.98
CA GLU A 151 -10.77 0.43 5.96
C GLU A 151 -9.43 1.06 6.38
N ILE A 152 -8.28 0.46 6.03
CA ILE A 152 -6.94 1.06 6.20
C ILE A 152 -6.89 2.43 5.51
N LYS A 153 -6.52 3.45 6.29
CA LYS A 153 -6.27 4.82 5.82
C LYS A 153 -4.84 5.21 6.14
N PHE A 154 -4.09 5.63 5.13
CA PHE A 154 -2.78 6.25 5.31
C PHE A 154 -2.97 7.72 5.70
N THR A 155 -2.35 8.15 6.80
CA THR A 155 -2.44 9.53 7.32
C THR A 155 -1.22 10.36 6.96
N LYS A 156 -0.06 9.70 6.86
CA LYS A 156 1.21 10.31 6.51
C LYS A 156 2.07 9.32 5.72
N VAL A 157 2.71 9.81 4.67
CA VAL A 157 3.64 9.06 3.83
C VAL A 157 4.92 9.87 3.71
N SER A 158 6.08 9.23 3.81
CA SER A 158 7.36 9.91 3.69
C SER A 158 8.42 9.05 3.02
N PHE A 159 9.34 9.67 2.28
CA PHE A 159 10.44 8.95 1.66
C PHE A 159 11.68 9.83 1.55
N ILE A 160 12.85 9.19 1.48
CA ILE A 160 14.12 9.86 1.22
C ILE A 160 14.37 9.79 -0.30
N PRO A 161 14.32 10.92 -1.04
CA PRO A 161 14.57 10.89 -2.48
C PRO A 161 16.01 10.43 -2.75
N PRO A 162 16.24 9.56 -3.75
CA PRO A 162 17.57 9.05 -4.06
C PRO A 162 18.50 10.21 -4.43
N PRO A 163 19.75 10.22 -3.94
CA PRO A 163 20.67 11.33 -4.15
C PRO A 163 20.83 11.57 -5.66
N SER A 164 20.49 12.78 -6.10
CA SER A 164 20.51 13.10 -7.52
C SER A 164 21.93 12.85 -8.06
N LYS A 165 22.08 11.84 -8.93
CA LYS A 165 23.37 11.51 -9.54
C LYS A 165 23.83 12.73 -10.33
N LYS A 166 24.71 13.55 -9.75
CA LYS A 166 25.24 14.80 -10.32
C LYS A 166 25.61 14.51 -11.78
N LYS A 167 24.79 14.98 -12.74
CA LYS A 167 25.00 14.71 -14.17
C LYS A 167 26.40 15.17 -14.50
N LYS A 168 27.31 14.22 -14.80
CA LYS A 168 28.73 14.48 -15.07
C LYS A 168 28.82 15.38 -16.30
N LYS A 169 28.81 16.70 -16.08
CA LYS A 169 28.75 17.73 -17.12
C LYS A 169 29.94 17.48 -18.04
N LYS A 170 29.67 17.14 -19.31
CA LYS A 170 30.68 16.74 -20.31
C LYS A 170 31.57 17.96 -20.59
N LYS A 171 32.60 18.14 -19.75
CA LYS A 171 33.43 19.35 -19.70
C LYS A 171 34.27 19.44 -20.96
N SER A 172 33.95 20.40 -21.82
CA SER A 172 34.79 20.76 -22.96
C SER A 172 36.14 21.30 -22.46
N LYS A 173 37.18 21.04 -23.24
CA LYS A 173 38.58 21.12 -22.82
C LYS A 173 39.13 22.55 -22.98
N LYS A 174 39.31 23.30 -21.87
CA LYS A 174 40.28 24.40 -21.80
C LYS A 174 40.87 24.52 -20.38
N LYS A 175 42.20 24.62 -20.30
CA LYS A 175 42.98 24.76 -19.05
C LYS A 175 42.87 26.20 -18.48
N THR A 176 42.95 26.33 -17.16
CA THR A 176 44.07 26.94 -16.37
C THR A 176 43.78 26.74 -14.86
N ALA A 177 44.78 26.87 -13.97
CA ALA A 177 44.73 26.58 -12.53
C ALA A 177 44.61 27.91 -11.67
N LEU A 178 44.71 27.98 -10.33
CA LEU A 178 45.24 27.00 -9.37
C LEU A 178 44.39 26.68 -8.10
N PRO A 179 44.64 27.21 -6.87
CA PRO A 179 44.48 26.38 -5.66
C PRO A 179 43.05 26.46 -5.08
N ASP A 180 42.47 25.39 -4.55
CA ASP A 180 42.90 24.52 -3.44
C ASP A 180 42.62 25.20 -2.09
N ASP A 181 41.42 24.89 -1.56
CA ASP A 181 40.89 25.33 -0.27
C ASP A 181 40.01 24.17 0.24
N GLU A 182 40.52 23.41 1.21
CA GLU A 182 39.86 22.21 1.74
C GLU A 182 38.71 22.61 2.67
N VAL A 183 37.49 22.62 2.12
CA VAL A 183 36.28 22.49 2.91
C VAL A 183 35.78 21.06 2.76
N GLU A 184 35.87 20.26 3.84
CA GLU A 184 35.12 19.01 3.98
C GLU A 184 33.62 19.32 4.06
N ASP A 185 33.03 19.61 2.90
CA ASP A 185 31.60 19.83 2.72
C ASP A 185 30.89 18.47 2.77
N ALA A 186 30.67 17.98 4.00
CA ALA A 186 29.98 16.74 4.26
C ALA A 186 28.63 16.74 3.51
N PRO A 187 28.36 15.75 2.64
CA PRO A 187 27.23 15.82 1.73
C PRO A 187 25.92 15.96 2.53
N PRO A 188 25.08 16.97 2.25
CA PRO A 188 23.89 17.23 3.05
C PRO A 188 23.00 15.99 3.04
N VAL A 189 22.73 15.46 4.24
CA VAL A 189 21.87 14.28 4.42
C VAL A 189 20.50 14.61 3.81
N PRO A 190 20.01 13.83 2.83
CA PRO A 190 18.74 14.12 2.17
C PRO A 190 17.60 14.04 3.20
N SER A 191 16.99 15.19 3.49
CA SER A 191 15.85 15.30 4.40
C SER A 191 14.67 14.50 3.85
N ALA A 192 14.06 13.65 4.70
CA ALA A 192 12.86 12.91 4.34
C ALA A 192 11.72 13.87 3.96
N LEU A 193 11.15 13.67 2.78
CA LEU A 193 9.99 14.43 2.32
C LEU A 193 8.72 13.76 2.86
N SER A 194 7.78 14.52 3.44
CA SER A 194 6.52 14.03 3.99
C SER A 194 5.32 14.57 3.22
N PHE A 195 4.28 13.73 3.07
CA PHE A 195 3.07 13.98 2.28
C PHE A 195 1.85 13.41 3.01
N GLU A 196 0.68 13.99 2.76
CA GLU A 196 -0.61 13.52 3.30
C GLU A 196 -1.21 12.36 2.45
N SER A 197 -0.77 12.21 1.20
CA SER A 197 -1.28 11.18 0.29
C SER A 197 -0.16 10.47 -0.49
N MET A 198 -0.41 9.20 -0.85
CA MET A 198 0.49 8.43 -1.72
C MET A 198 0.58 9.01 -3.14
N ASP A 199 -0.51 9.57 -3.67
CA ASP A 199 -0.51 10.26 -4.95
C ASP A 199 0.44 11.46 -4.96
N ASP A 200 0.52 12.21 -3.85
CA ASP A 200 1.44 13.33 -3.74
C ASP A 200 2.89 12.87 -3.57
N ALA A 201 3.15 11.77 -2.84
CA ALA A 201 4.47 11.15 -2.81
C ALA A 201 4.94 10.72 -4.22
N VAL A 202 4.06 10.08 -5.01
CA VAL A 202 4.32 9.68 -6.41
C VAL A 202 4.57 10.90 -7.30
N LYS A 203 3.76 11.97 -7.20
CA LYS A 203 3.96 13.24 -7.95
C LYS A 203 5.31 13.89 -7.60
N ASN A 204 5.75 13.80 -6.35
CA ASN A 204 7.01 14.36 -5.86
C ASN A 204 8.23 13.45 -6.08
N GLY A 205 8.08 12.38 -6.86
CA GLY A 205 9.21 11.58 -7.36
C GLY A 205 9.47 10.27 -6.62
N TRP A 206 8.55 9.83 -5.76
CA TRP A 206 8.57 8.43 -5.32
C TRP A 206 8.39 7.49 -6.51
N ALA A 207 9.05 6.34 -6.45
CA ALA A 207 8.96 5.29 -7.45
C ALA A 207 9.12 3.91 -6.77
N PRO A 208 8.50 2.86 -7.33
CA PRO A 208 8.64 1.50 -6.84
C PRO A 208 10.11 1.06 -6.66
N GLY A 209 10.40 0.43 -5.53
CA GLY A 209 11.75 0.08 -5.07
C GLY A 209 12.50 1.22 -4.35
N ILE A 210 11.84 2.35 -4.07
CA ILE A 210 12.33 3.39 -3.14
C ILE A 210 11.65 3.19 -1.77
N PRO A 211 12.41 2.90 -0.71
CA PRO A 211 11.91 2.82 0.68
C PRO A 211 11.06 4.04 1.09
N PHE A 212 9.92 3.80 1.76
CA PHE A 212 9.00 4.86 2.19
C PHE A 212 8.37 4.55 3.56
N SER A 213 8.57 5.41 4.56
CA SER A 213 7.94 5.26 5.88
C SER A 213 6.50 5.80 5.83
N PHE A 214 5.57 5.18 6.55
CA PHE A 214 4.18 5.67 6.60
C PHE A 214 3.52 5.48 7.97
N THR A 215 2.49 6.28 8.23
CA THR A 215 1.58 6.15 9.36
C THR A 215 0.17 5.89 8.83
N SER A 216 -0.57 5.02 9.50
CA SER A 216 -1.89 4.56 9.09
C SER A 216 -2.80 4.28 10.27
N THR A 217 -4.11 4.34 10.04
CA THR A 217 -5.12 3.88 11.00
C THR A 217 -5.86 2.67 10.42
N CYS A 218 -6.02 1.63 11.23
CA CYS A 218 -6.78 0.43 10.90
C CYS A 218 -7.61 -0.05 12.09
N LYS A 219 -8.43 -1.08 11.89
CA LYS A 219 -9.24 -1.70 12.94
C LYS A 219 -8.88 -3.15 13.15
N GLY A 220 -8.98 -3.62 14.40
CA GLY A 220 -8.80 -5.04 14.70
C GLY A 220 -9.26 -5.40 16.11
N GLN A 221 -9.12 -6.68 16.43
CA GLN A 221 -9.46 -7.26 17.72
C GLN A 221 -8.18 -7.78 18.40
N PRO A 222 -7.91 -7.41 19.67
CA PRO A 222 -6.76 -7.96 20.38
C PRO A 222 -6.97 -9.46 20.68
N ALA A 223 -5.95 -10.30 20.44
CA ALA A 223 -6.02 -11.72 20.77
C ALA A 223 -6.34 -11.95 22.25
N GLY A 224 -7.23 -12.91 22.52
CA GLY A 224 -7.69 -13.25 23.87
C GLY A 224 -8.86 -12.40 24.38
N MET A 225 -9.28 -11.37 23.65
CA MET A 225 -10.59 -10.75 23.85
C MET A 225 -11.65 -11.61 23.13
N ASP A 226 -12.09 -12.70 23.77
CA ASP A 226 -13.21 -13.49 23.27
C ASP A 226 -14.43 -12.57 23.11
N VAL A 227 -14.87 -12.35 21.88
CA VAL A 227 -16.18 -11.75 21.63
C VAL A 227 -17.20 -12.76 22.12
N LEU A 228 -17.73 -12.53 23.32
CA LEU A 228 -18.88 -13.24 23.86
C LEU A 228 -19.96 -13.27 22.78
N SER A 229 -20.17 -14.46 22.22
CA SER A 229 -20.85 -14.64 20.95
C SER A 229 -22.20 -13.93 20.93
N THR A 230 -22.34 -12.95 20.03
CA THR A 230 -23.62 -12.28 19.75
C THR A 230 -24.63 -13.20 19.05
N SER A 231 -24.35 -14.51 18.92
CA SER A 231 -25.34 -15.53 18.55
C SER A 231 -26.45 -15.74 19.59
N GLY A 232 -26.34 -15.14 20.78
CA GLY A 232 -27.33 -15.22 21.85
C GLY A 232 -28.61 -14.40 21.66
N ARG A 233 -29.32 -14.47 20.51
CA ARG A 233 -30.67 -13.88 20.40
C ARG A 233 -31.66 -14.44 19.36
N THR A 234 -31.77 -15.76 19.21
CA THR A 234 -32.98 -16.39 18.59
C THR A 234 -33.45 -17.64 19.32
N ASP A 235 -33.46 -17.64 20.65
CA ASP A 235 -33.94 -18.78 21.46
C ASP A 235 -35.10 -18.38 22.40
N ALA A 236 -36.16 -17.84 21.80
CA ALA A 236 -37.33 -17.32 22.51
C ALA A 236 -38.66 -17.49 21.73
N MET A 237 -38.88 -18.64 21.09
CA MET A 237 -40.20 -19.04 20.54
C MET A 237 -40.47 -20.55 20.62
N SER A 238 -40.17 -21.18 21.76
CA SER A 238 -40.68 -22.52 22.07
C SER A 238 -41.19 -22.56 23.52
N LYS A 239 -42.47 -22.93 23.69
CA LYS A 239 -43.44 -22.61 24.77
C LYS A 239 -44.30 -21.38 24.39
N MET A 240 -45.63 -21.41 24.49
CA MET A 240 -46.53 -22.39 25.11
C MET A 240 -47.94 -22.17 24.56
N TYR A 241 -48.67 -23.19 24.12
CA TYR A 241 -50.13 -23.19 24.09
C TYR A 241 -50.67 -24.57 24.51
N PRO A 242 -51.73 -24.64 25.34
CA PRO A 242 -52.16 -25.89 25.95
C PRO A 242 -53.12 -26.67 25.04
N THR A 243 -53.01 -27.99 25.08
CA THR A 243 -54.01 -28.90 24.50
C THR A 243 -55.13 -29.12 25.52
N ASP A 244 -56.09 -28.20 25.59
CA ASP A 244 -57.29 -28.43 26.39
C ASP A 244 -58.17 -29.51 25.74
N ARG A 245 -58.49 -30.53 26.53
CA ARG A 245 -59.48 -31.56 26.23
C ARG A 245 -60.80 -31.21 26.92
N SER A 246 -61.87 -31.12 26.13
CA SER A 246 -63.25 -31.36 26.57
C SER A 246 -64.08 -31.84 25.39
#